data_AF-A0A1S9SM17-F1
#
_entry.id   AF-A0A1S9SM17-F1
#
_cell.length_a   1.000
_cell.length_b   1.000
_cell.length_c   1.000
_cell.angle_alpha   90.00
_cell.angle_beta   90.00
_cell.angle_gamma   90.00
#
_symmetry.space_group_name_H-M   'P 1'
#
loop_
_entity.id
_entity.type
_entity.pdbx_description
1 polymer ?
#
loop_
_entity_poly.entity_id
_entity_poly.type
_entity_poly.pdbx_seq_one_letter_code
_entity_poly.pdbx_strand_id
1 'polypeptide(L)'
;CHLYGQLIAILLCSSTMFQMRQLLLIKKKRELSEYKAIYMIKDYFLLLFQAIQKDTQELSKILIRLFNLLQQNGRKSHRYEKKTVFDILGVVYICT
;
A
#
# COMPACT_ATOMS: atom_id res chain seq x y z
N CYS A 1 2.48 -28.22 4.61
CA CYS A 1 3.05 -26.86 4.73
C CYS A 1 2.34 -25.78 3.90
N HIS A 2 1.09 -25.96 3.48
CA HIS A 2 0.33 -24.95 2.72
C HIS A 2 -0.22 -23.83 3.62
N LEU A 3 -0.75 -24.19 4.79
CA LEU A 3 -1.35 -23.29 5.77
C LEU A 3 -0.37 -22.18 6.22
N TYR A 4 0.86 -22.55 6.60
CA TYR A 4 1.86 -21.59 7.04
C TYR A 4 2.28 -20.62 5.93
N GLY A 5 2.46 -21.12 4.70
CA GLY A 5 2.78 -20.27 3.55
C GLY A 5 1.67 -19.24 3.27
N GLN A 6 0.41 -19.66 3.38
CA GLN A 6 -0.74 -18.75 3.24
C GLN A 6 -0.78 -17.69 4.35
N LEU A 7 -0.56 -18.08 5.61
CA LEU A 7 -0.54 -17.14 6.73
C LEU A 7 0.58 -16.10 6.58
N ILE A 8 1.78 -16.53 6.18
CA ILE A 8 2.91 -15.63 5.92
C ILE A 8 2.59 -14.68 4.77
N ALA A 9 1.99 -15.17 3.68
CA ALA A 9 1.61 -14.32 2.55
C ALA A 9 0.55 -13.28 2.95
N ILE A 10 -0.46 -13.67 3.74
CA ILE A 10 -1.47 -12.75 4.26
C ILE A 10 -0.83 -11.68 5.13
N LEU A 11 0.06 -12.07 6.05
CA LEU A 11 0.75 -11.16 6.96
C LEU A 11 1.64 -10.16 6.19
N LEU A 12 2.40 -10.62 5.20
CA LEU A 12 3.25 -9.77 4.39
C LEU A 12 2.42 -8.80 3.52
N CYS A 13 1.34 -9.28 2.89
CA CYS A 13 0.45 -8.44 2.08
C CYS A 13 -0.27 -7.38 2.94
N SER A 14 -0.75 -7.74 4.13
CA SER A 14 -1.45 -6.81 5.00
C SER A 14 -0.50 -5.76 5.57
N SER A 15 0.71 -6.16 6.01
CA SER A 15 1.72 -5.25 6.54
C SER A 15 2.20 -4.25 5.49
N THR A 16 2.51 -4.73 4.28
CA THR A 16 2.92 -3.86 3.16
C THR A 16 1.79 -2.92 2.73
N MET A 17 0.55 -3.40 2.66
CA MET A 17 -0.61 -2.56 2.37
C MET A 17 -0.78 -1.44 3.40
N PHE A 18 -0.71 -1.78 4.68
CA PHE A 18 -0.85 -0.81 5.75
C PHE A 18 0.25 0.26 5.68
N GLN A 19 1.52 -0.14 5.57
CA GLN A 19 2.64 0.79 5.49
C GLN A 19 2.58 1.68 4.25
N MET A 20 2.31 1.13 3.07
CA MET A 20 2.23 1.91 1.83
C MET A 20 1.09 2.94 1.88
N ARG A 21 -0.06 2.56 2.45
CA ARG A 21 -1.20 3.47 2.61
C ARG A 21 -0.90 4.58 3.60
N GLN A 22 -0.27 4.28 4.73
CA GLN A 22 0.18 5.28 5.71
C GLN A 22 1.17 6.27 5.08
N LEU A 23 2.16 5.77 4.33
CA LEU A 23 3.14 6.60 3.63
C LEU A 23 2.49 7.51 2.59
N LEU A 24 1.52 7.01 1.82
CA LEU A 24 0.77 7.82 0.85
C LEU A 24 -0.07 8.91 1.54
N LEU A 25 -0.68 8.58 2.67
CA LEU A 25 -1.47 9.53 3.45
C LEU A 25 -0.59 10.66 4.00
N ILE A 26 0.53 10.31 4.65
CA ILE A 26 1.44 11.29 5.27
C ILE A 26 2.14 12.14 4.20
N LYS A 27 2.74 11.52 3.17
CA LYS A 27 3.58 12.24 2.20
C LYS A 27 2.80 12.96 1.10
N LYS A 28 1.64 12.42 0.72
CA LYS A 28 0.89 12.91 -0.45
C LYS A 28 -0.54 13.35 -0.12
N LYS A 29 -1.01 13.20 1.13
CA LYS A 29 -2.39 13.50 1.55
C LYS A 29 -3.42 12.80 0.67
N ARG A 30 -3.13 11.55 0.29
CA ARG A 30 -3.98 10.73 -0.59
C ARG A 30 -4.50 9.51 0.14
N GLU A 31 -5.79 9.30 0.03
CA GLU A 31 -6.43 8.07 0.46
C GLU A 31 -6.38 7.01 -0.64
N LEU A 32 -6.01 5.80 -0.25
CA LEU A 32 -6.06 4.59 -1.06
C LEU A 32 -6.99 3.57 -0.38
N SER A 33 -7.80 2.87 -1.17
CA SER A 33 -8.62 1.76 -0.66
C SER A 33 -7.76 0.52 -0.38
N GLU A 34 -8.04 -0.14 0.73
CA GLU A 34 -7.31 -1.35 1.17
C GLU A 34 -7.39 -2.46 0.13
N TYR A 35 -8.60 -2.71 -0.39
CA TYR A 35 -8.81 -3.74 -1.42
C TYR A 35 -7.99 -3.49 -2.69
N LYS A 36 -7.92 -2.24 -3.17
CA LYS A 36 -7.15 -1.89 -4.37
C LYS A 36 -5.65 -1.99 -4.13
N ALA A 37 -5.20 -1.60 -2.93
CA ALA A 37 -3.81 -1.76 -2.52
C ALA A 37 -3.41 -3.24 -2.48
N ILE A 38 -4.21 -4.09 -1.82
CA ILE A 38 -3.96 -5.54 -1.73
C ILE A 38 -3.89 -6.16 -3.13
N TYR A 39 -4.82 -5.79 -4.02
CA TYR A 39 -4.82 -6.29 -5.40
C TYR A 39 -3.50 -5.98 -6.12
N MET A 40 -3.06 -4.72 -6.08
CA MET A 40 -1.79 -4.31 -6.70
C MET A 40 -0.56 -4.93 -6.02
N ILE A 41 -0.57 -5.10 -4.70
CA ILE A 41 0.52 -5.73 -3.95
C ILE A 41 0.62 -7.23 -4.26
N LYS A 42 -0.51 -7.90 -4.46
CA LYS A 42 -0.56 -9.32 -4.80
C LYS A 42 0.16 -9.60 -6.13
N ASP A 43 0.02 -8.72 -7.12
CA ASP A 43 0.75 -8.82 -8.39
C ASP A 43 2.27 -8.66 -8.22
N TYR A 44 2.69 -7.88 -7.22
CA TYR A 44 4.09 -7.65 -6.86
C TYR A 44 4.68 -8.71 -5.93
N PHE A 45 3.87 -9.62 -5.41
CA PHE A 45 4.28 -10.54 -4.34
C PHE A 45 5.45 -11.44 -4.76
N LEU A 46 5.43 -11.96 -5.99
CA LEU A 46 6.52 -12.79 -6.52
C LEU A 46 7.82 -12.00 -6.65
N LEU A 47 7.74 -10.76 -7.14
CA LEU A 47 8.90 -9.87 -7.31
C LEU A 47 9.51 -9.48 -5.97
N LEU A 48 8.67 -9.22 -4.95
CA LEU A 48 9.13 -8.95 -3.60
C LEU A 48 9.86 -10.16 -3.01
N PHE A 49 9.31 -11.37 -3.17
CA PHE A 49 9.95 -12.59 -2.69
C PHE A 49 11.32 -12.83 -3.34
N GLN A 50 11.43 -12.62 -4.64
CA GLN A 50 12.70 -12.73 -5.37
C GLN A 50 13.72 -11.68 -4.92
N ALA A 51 13.29 -10.46 -4.64
CA ALA A 51 14.19 -9.40 -4.19
C ALA A 51 14.69 -9.61 -2.75
N ILE A 52 13.85 -10.14 -1.86
CA ILE A 52 14.26 -10.52 -0.49
C ILE A 52 15.43 -11.53 -0.53
N GLN A 53 15.43 -12.44 -1.49
CA GLN A 53 16.48 -13.46 -1.62
C GLN A 53 17.79 -12.95 -2.23
N LYS A 54 17.76 -11.83 -2.97
CA LYS A 54 18.94 -11.32 -3.69
C LYS A 54 19.74 -10.32 -2.87
N ASP A 55 19.19 -9.12 -2.67
CA ASP A 55 19.86 -8.03 -1.98
C ASP A 55 18.86 -6.94 -1.54
N THR A 56 19.24 -6.22 -0.50
CA THR A 56 18.54 -5.07 0.07
C THR A 56 18.35 -3.92 -0.94
N GLN A 57 19.31 -3.70 -1.86
CA GLN A 57 19.19 -2.63 -2.86
C GLN A 57 18.08 -2.94 -3.87
N GLU A 58 18.02 -4.16 -4.39
CA GLU A 58 16.95 -4.57 -5.31
C GLU A 58 15.58 -4.53 -4.64
N LEU A 59 15.50 -4.94 -3.38
CA LEU A 59 14.29 -4.83 -2.58
C LEU A 59 13.82 -3.37 -2.47
N SER A 60 14.73 -2.43 -2.20
CA SER A 60 14.39 -1.01 -2.13
C SER A 60 13.85 -0.47 -3.46
N LYS A 61 14.46 -0.86 -4.59
CA LYS A 61 14.01 -0.46 -5.94
C LYS A 61 12.60 -0.96 -6.23
N ILE A 62 12.31 -2.21 -5.90
CA ILE A 62 10.97 -2.79 -6.10
C ILE A 62 9.94 -2.11 -5.21
N LEU A 63 10.26 -1.87 -3.94
CA LEU A 63 9.35 -1.15 -3.02
C LEU A 63 9.05 0.28 -3.49
N ILE A 64 10.06 1.00 -3.98
CA ILE A 64 9.88 2.35 -4.53
C ILE A 64 8.99 2.30 -5.78
N ARG A 65 9.20 1.32 -6.67
CA ARG A 65 8.38 1.13 -7.86
C ARG A 65 6.93 0.82 -7.51
N LEU A 66 6.72 -0.08 -6.54
CA LEU A 66 5.40 -0.40 -6.01
C LEU A 66 4.72 0.85 -5.42
N PHE A 67 5.44 1.64 -4.62
CA PHE A 67 4.92 2.89 -4.07
C PHE A 67 4.48 3.87 -5.17
N ASN A 68 5.28 4.04 -6.21
CA ASN A 68 4.96 4.93 -7.33
C ASN A 68 3.70 4.45 -8.09
N LEU A 69 3.54 3.14 -8.29
CA LEU A 69 2.33 2.58 -8.90
C LEU A 69 1.10 2.77 -8.02
N LEU A 70 1.22 2.51 -6.72
CA LEU A 70 0.15 2.79 -5.77
C LEU A 70 -0.18 4.29 -5.74
N GLN A 71 0.79 5.18 -5.92
CA GLN A 71 0.54 6.62 -5.97
C GLN A 71 -0.23 7.04 -7.24
N GLN A 72 0.12 6.47 -8.39
CA GLN A 72 -0.51 6.76 -9.69
C GLN A 72 -1.92 6.19 -9.77
N ASN A 73 -2.07 4.91 -9.42
CA ASN A 73 -3.32 4.16 -9.55
C ASN A 73 -4.20 4.26 -8.30
N GLY A 74 -3.63 4.67 -7.16
CA GLY A 74 -4.31 4.66 -5.88
C GLY A 74 -5.11 5.90 -5.53
N ARG A 75 -5.30 6.85 -6.45
CA ARG A 75 -6.28 7.91 -6.21
C ARG A 75 -7.66 7.25 -6.09
N LYS A 76 -8.20 7.21 -4.87
CA LYS A 76 -9.59 6.81 -4.64
C LYS A 76 -10.47 7.74 -5.48
N SER A 77 -11.32 7.17 -6.33
CA SER A 77 -12.31 7.96 -7.05
C SER A 77 -13.21 8.60 -6.01
N HIS A 78 -13.12 9.92 -5.88
CA HIS A 78 -14.05 10.66 -5.06
C HIS A 78 -15.39 10.60 -5.79
N ARG A 79 -16.39 9.92 -5.21
CA ARG A 79 -17.75 10.04 -5.72
C ARG A 79 -18.16 11.49 -5.53
N TYR A 80 -18.66 12.14 -6.58
CA TYR A 80 -19.09 13.54 -6.52
C TYR A 80 -19.97 13.75 -5.26
N GLU A 81 -19.64 14.78 -4.47
CA GLU A 81 -20.27 15.16 -3.18
C GLU A 81 -20.07 14.25 -1.95
N LYS A 82 -19.37 13.10 -2.04
CA LYS A 82 -19.23 12.21 -0.87
C LYS A 82 -17.99 12.52 -0.03
N LYS A 83 -18.18 13.18 1.13
CA LYS A 83 -17.13 13.38 2.15
C LYS A 83 -16.48 12.04 2.55
N THR A 84 -15.15 12.02 2.67
CA THR A 84 -14.44 10.84 3.19
C THR A 84 -14.58 10.73 4.71
N VAL A 85 -14.19 9.59 5.27
CA VAL A 85 -14.16 9.39 6.73
C VAL A 85 -13.27 10.43 7.40
N PHE A 86 -12.16 10.83 6.76
CA PHE A 86 -11.27 11.86 7.29
C PHE A 86 -11.90 13.25 7.21
N ASP A 87 -12.63 13.55 6.13
CA ASP A 87 -13.41 14.80 6.00
C ASP A 87 -14.52 14.89 7.06
N ILE A 88 -15.16 13.76 7.42
CA ILE A 88 -16.19 13.69 8.45
C ILE A 88 -15.58 13.83 9.85
N LEU A 89 -14.47 13.15 10.11
CA LEU A 89 -13.78 13.18 11.40
C LEU A 89 -13.01 14.47 11.65
N GLY A 90 -12.97 15.39 10.67
CA GLY A 90 -12.26 16.66 10.82
C GLY A 90 -10.76 16.47 11.10
N VAL A 91 -10.20 15.32 10.71
CA VAL A 91 -8.76 15.07 10.78
C VAL A 91 -8.13 15.91 9.67
N VAL A 92 -8.03 17.20 9.94
CA VAL A 92 -7.20 18.12 9.17
C VAL A 92 -5.83 17.47 9.11
N TYR A 93 -5.26 17.40 7.92
CA TYR A 93 -3.87 17.00 7.70
C TYR A 93 -2.93 18.03 8.34
N ILE A 94 -2.95 18.14 9.67
CA ILE A 94 -2.05 18.91 10.52
C ILE A 94 -0.75 18.13 10.49
N CYS A 95 0.12 18.54 9.58
CA CYS A 95 1.53 18.16 9.66
C CYS A 95 2.14 19.08 10.73
N THR A 96 2.58 18.49 11.84
CA THR A 96 3.77 19.01 12.54
C THR A 96 5.00 18.43 11.86
#